data_AF-A0A537IP57-F1
#
_entry.id   AF-A0A537IP57-F1
#
_cell.length_a   1.000
_cell.length_b   1.000
_cell.length_c   1.000
_cell.angle_alpha   90.00
_cell.angle_beta   90.00
_cell.angle_gamma   90.00
#
_symmetry.space_group_name_H-M   'P 1'
#
loop_
_entity.id
_entity.type
_entity.pdbx_description
1 polymer ?
#
loop_
_entity_poly.entity_id
_entity_poly.type
_entity_poly.pdbx_seq_one_letter_code
_entity_poly.pdbx_strand_id
1 'polypeptide(L)'
;MPQWRAAHARALRLAQRLREASVVFRRYAGELKYHPQTGVQGRIGRDLLDAAAVVRDTLSEVDAMTRRWDEEIAWLRSLDPRLPMEDIHQGHAAARDAVRLTRAALDVFAQAALHPETASLDAPYGHGAPRRVHPGAQCTWVAERAEELAVRLSSVALLKENLLLMLQAP
;
A
#
# COMPACT_ATOMS: atom_id res chain seq x y z
N MET A 1 1.07 -22.69 -16.29
CA MET A 1 2.30 -22.35 -15.52
C MET A 1 2.80 -20.92 -15.75
N PRO A 2 2.99 -20.41 -16.99
CA PRO A 2 3.63 -19.11 -17.22
C PRO A 2 2.85 -17.91 -16.65
N GLN A 3 1.51 -17.96 -16.69
CA GLN A 3 0.68 -16.84 -16.25
C GLN A 3 0.79 -16.52 -14.75
N TRP A 4 0.89 -17.55 -13.89
CA TRP A 4 0.94 -17.36 -12.43
C TRP A 4 2.31 -16.90 -11.97
N ARG A 5 3.39 -17.46 -12.54
CA ARG A 5 4.75 -16.94 -12.32
C ARG A 5 4.87 -15.48 -12.77
N ALA A 6 4.27 -15.13 -13.91
CA ALA A 6 4.22 -13.74 -14.37
C ALA A 6 3.43 -12.83 -13.40
N ALA A 7 2.34 -13.33 -12.82
CA ALA A 7 1.57 -12.62 -11.80
C ALA A 7 2.38 -12.40 -10.51
N HIS A 8 3.14 -13.40 -10.04
CA HIS A 8 4.00 -13.26 -8.86
C HIS A 8 5.13 -12.26 -9.11
N ALA A 9 5.78 -12.33 -10.27
CA ALA A 9 6.78 -11.35 -10.67
C ALA A 9 6.17 -9.93 -10.79
N ARG A 10 4.91 -9.81 -11.25
CA ARG A 10 4.20 -8.53 -11.25
C ARG A 10 3.96 -8.03 -9.83
N ALA A 11 3.53 -8.89 -8.90
CA ALA A 11 3.33 -8.52 -7.49
C ALA A 11 4.61 -7.96 -6.86
N LEU A 12 5.77 -8.58 -7.13
CA LEU A 12 7.06 -8.09 -6.67
C LEU A 12 7.44 -6.73 -7.26
N ARG A 13 7.16 -6.50 -8.55
CA ARG A 13 7.37 -5.18 -9.19
C ARG A 13 6.46 -4.11 -8.59
N LEU A 14 5.20 -4.45 -8.27
CA LEU A 14 4.27 -3.52 -7.61
C LEU A 14 4.72 -3.20 -6.18
N ALA A 15 5.20 -4.19 -5.43
CA ALA A 15 5.79 -3.98 -4.12
C ALA A 15 7.00 -3.02 -4.18
N GLN A 16 7.86 -3.17 -5.18
CA GLN A 16 8.99 -2.26 -5.39
C GLN A 16 8.53 -0.82 -5.69
N ARG A 17 7.53 -0.63 -6.56
CA ARG A 17 6.95 0.70 -6.85
C ARG A 17 6.37 1.36 -5.60
N LEU A 18 5.73 0.59 -4.72
CA LEU A 18 5.21 1.10 -3.44
C LEU A 18 6.35 1.57 -2.51
N ARG A 19 7.47 0.85 -2.45
CA ARG A 19 8.65 1.25 -1.67
C ARG A 19 9.31 2.51 -2.23
N GLU A 20 9.42 2.62 -3.54
CA GLU A 20 9.96 3.82 -4.19
C GLU A 20 9.10 5.05 -3.90
N ALA A 21 7.77 4.91 -4.00
CA ALA A 21 6.85 5.98 -3.63
C ALA A 21 6.93 6.32 -2.14
N SER A 22 7.04 5.31 -1.25
CA SER A 22 7.10 5.55 0.20
C SER A 22 8.32 6.37 0.61
N VAL A 23 9.47 6.22 -0.08
CA VAL A 23 10.66 7.05 0.15
C VAL A 23 10.37 8.53 -0.11
N VAL A 24 9.63 8.85 -1.19
CA VAL A 24 9.22 10.23 -1.50
C VAL A 24 8.34 10.77 -0.38
N PHE A 25 7.34 10.00 0.06
CA PHE A 25 6.49 10.39 1.18
C PHE A 25 7.28 10.59 2.48
N ARG A 26 8.25 9.73 2.82
CA ARG A 26 9.09 9.88 4.02
C ARG A 26 9.94 11.15 3.99
N ARG A 27 10.48 11.52 2.83
CA ARG A 27 11.21 12.79 2.68
C ARG A 27 10.27 13.98 2.97
N TYR A 28 9.09 13.99 2.36
CA TYR A 28 8.10 15.04 2.59
C TYR A 28 7.54 15.05 4.01
N ALA A 29 7.52 13.90 4.70
CA ALA A 29 7.14 13.84 6.10
C ALA A 29 8.09 14.64 7.01
N GLY A 30 9.38 14.70 6.67
CA GLY A 30 10.37 15.51 7.39
C GLY A 30 10.38 16.99 6.98
N GLU A 31 9.97 17.30 5.75
CA GLU A 31 9.99 18.66 5.19
C GLU A 31 8.71 19.44 5.49
N LEU A 32 7.55 18.79 5.44
CA LEU A 32 6.25 19.42 5.64
C LEU A 32 5.96 19.57 7.13
N LYS A 33 5.97 20.80 7.60
CA LYS A 33 5.60 21.15 8.97
C LYS A 33 4.20 21.74 8.99
N TYR A 34 3.58 21.76 10.16
CA TYR A 34 2.35 22.49 10.37
C TYR A 34 2.59 24.01 10.38
N HIS A 35 1.76 24.76 9.66
CA HIS A 35 1.71 26.22 9.78
C HIS A 35 0.37 26.67 10.43
N PRO A 36 0.38 27.54 11.46
CA PRO A 36 -0.84 27.92 12.18
C PRO A 36 -1.91 28.58 11.32
N GLN A 37 -1.51 29.36 10.31
CA GLN A 37 -2.43 30.15 9.48
C GLN A 37 -2.78 29.48 8.15
N THR A 38 -1.84 28.75 7.55
CA THR A 38 -1.99 28.16 6.20
C THR A 38 -2.21 26.66 6.26
N GLY A 39 -2.07 26.01 7.42
CA GLY A 39 -2.15 24.56 7.60
C GLY A 39 -0.87 23.81 7.24
N VAL A 40 -0.14 24.29 6.24
CA VAL A 40 1.11 23.69 5.75
C VAL A 40 2.22 24.73 5.71
N GLN A 41 3.37 24.40 6.30
CA GLN A 41 4.63 25.10 6.13
C GLN A 41 5.53 24.21 5.25
N GLY A 42 5.86 24.70 4.06
CA GLY A 42 6.51 23.94 3.00
C GLY A 42 5.70 23.97 1.71
N ARG A 43 6.22 23.36 0.65
CA ARG A 43 5.56 23.29 -0.66
C ARG A 43 5.37 21.84 -1.05
N ILE A 44 4.15 21.47 -1.40
CA ILE A 44 3.89 20.19 -2.05
C ILE A 44 4.49 20.27 -3.46
N GLY A 45 5.55 19.50 -3.70
CA GLY A 45 6.19 19.41 -5.01
C GLY A 45 5.47 18.44 -5.94
N ARG A 46 5.83 18.53 -7.22
CA ARG A 46 5.25 17.70 -8.28
C ARG A 46 5.55 16.21 -8.06
N ASP A 47 6.74 15.90 -7.57
CA ASP A 47 7.19 14.56 -7.21
C ASP A 47 6.35 13.90 -6.11
N LEU A 48 5.86 14.63 -5.11
CA LEU A 48 4.93 14.08 -4.11
C LEU A 48 3.59 13.72 -4.73
N LEU A 49 3.08 14.58 -5.63
CA LEU A 49 1.83 14.32 -6.36
C LEU A 49 1.97 13.14 -7.33
N ASP A 50 3.11 13.03 -8.00
CA ASP A 50 3.42 11.90 -8.88
C ASP A 50 3.58 10.61 -8.06
N ALA A 51 4.22 10.65 -6.89
CA ALA A 51 4.28 9.51 -5.97
C ALA A 51 2.88 9.07 -5.50
N ALA A 52 2.00 10.04 -5.17
CA ALA A 52 0.61 9.75 -4.81
C ALA A 52 -0.16 9.08 -5.97
N ALA A 53 0.05 9.54 -7.21
CA ALA A 53 -0.53 8.92 -8.40
C ALA A 53 0.00 7.48 -8.60
N VAL A 54 1.31 7.27 -8.45
CA VAL A 54 1.94 5.93 -8.53
C VAL A 54 1.33 4.97 -7.50
N VAL A 55 1.11 5.42 -6.27
CA VAL A 55 0.45 4.59 -5.24
C VAL A 55 -0.98 4.26 -5.68
N ARG A 56 -1.77 5.24 -6.16
CA ARG A 56 -3.15 5.02 -6.61
C ARG A 56 -3.24 4.01 -7.76
N ASP A 57 -2.39 4.16 -8.77
CA ASP A 57 -2.34 3.24 -9.91
C ASP A 57 -1.94 1.84 -9.45
N THR A 58 -0.93 1.76 -8.57
CA THR A 58 -0.47 0.48 -8.01
C THR A 58 -1.56 -0.20 -7.20
N LEU A 59 -2.32 0.52 -6.38
CA LEU A 59 -3.46 -0.05 -5.63
C LEU A 59 -4.53 -0.61 -6.57
N SER A 60 -4.81 0.08 -7.68
CA SER A 60 -5.78 -0.38 -8.69
C SER A 60 -5.32 -1.67 -9.36
N GLU A 61 -4.03 -1.79 -9.66
CA GLU A 61 -3.44 -3.02 -10.21
C GLU A 61 -3.44 -4.17 -9.19
N VAL A 62 -3.13 -3.89 -7.93
CA VAL A 62 -3.18 -4.88 -6.85
C VAL A 62 -4.60 -5.40 -6.67
N ASP A 63 -5.63 -4.52 -6.69
CA ASP A 63 -7.02 -4.94 -6.62
C ASP A 63 -7.44 -5.84 -7.77
N ALA A 64 -6.98 -5.56 -9.00
CA ALA A 64 -7.23 -6.45 -10.13
C ALA A 64 -6.59 -7.83 -9.93
N MET A 65 -5.41 -7.88 -9.31
CA MET A 65 -4.73 -9.13 -8.97
C MET A 65 -5.43 -9.90 -7.84
N THR A 66 -5.89 -9.22 -6.79
CA THR A 66 -6.49 -9.87 -5.61
C THR A 66 -7.82 -10.57 -5.92
N ARG A 67 -8.53 -10.12 -6.97
CA ARG A 67 -9.75 -10.75 -7.50
C ARG A 67 -9.50 -12.13 -8.11
N ARG A 68 -8.27 -12.39 -8.56
CA ARG A 68 -7.89 -13.66 -9.22
C ARG A 68 -7.23 -14.66 -8.28
N TRP A 69 -7.09 -14.31 -7.00
CA TRP A 69 -6.47 -15.23 -6.04
C TRP A 69 -7.27 -16.51 -5.83
N ASP A 70 -8.60 -16.46 -5.88
CA ASP A 70 -9.40 -17.68 -5.72
C ASP A 70 -9.18 -18.64 -6.91
N GLU A 71 -9.04 -18.11 -8.13
CA GLU A 71 -8.64 -18.88 -9.32
C GLU A 71 -7.25 -19.51 -9.15
N GLU A 72 -6.32 -18.75 -8.57
CA GLU A 72 -4.95 -19.21 -8.32
C GLU A 72 -4.91 -20.32 -7.26
N ILE A 73 -5.67 -20.18 -6.17
CA ILE A 73 -5.80 -21.20 -5.12
C ILE A 73 -6.39 -22.48 -5.70
N ALA A 74 -7.47 -22.37 -6.49
CA ALA A 74 -8.07 -23.52 -7.16
C ALA A 74 -7.06 -24.22 -8.08
N TRP A 75 -6.26 -23.45 -8.82
CA TRP A 75 -5.18 -23.97 -9.64
C TRP A 75 -4.10 -24.68 -8.82
N LEU A 76 -3.60 -24.07 -7.74
CA LEU A 76 -2.59 -24.68 -6.85
C LEU A 76 -3.09 -26.01 -6.29
N ARG A 77 -4.35 -26.08 -5.83
CA ARG A 77 -4.97 -27.32 -5.33
C ARG A 77 -5.17 -28.40 -6.40
N SER A 78 -5.29 -28.01 -7.67
CA SER A 78 -5.36 -28.96 -8.79
C SER A 78 -4.02 -29.66 -9.05
N LEU A 79 -2.90 -29.03 -8.65
CA LEU A 79 -1.56 -29.63 -8.74
C LEU A 79 -1.33 -30.62 -7.59
N ASP A 80 -1.67 -30.22 -6.37
CA ASP A 80 -1.66 -31.10 -5.20
C ASP A 80 -2.72 -30.64 -4.18
N PRO A 81 -3.76 -31.45 -3.90
CA PRO A 81 -4.81 -31.13 -2.94
C PRO A 81 -4.33 -30.97 -1.48
N ARG A 82 -3.14 -31.49 -1.16
CA ARG A 82 -2.58 -31.52 0.21
C ARG A 82 -1.63 -30.37 0.51
N LEU A 83 -1.49 -29.41 -0.41
CA LEU A 83 -0.62 -28.25 -0.20
C LEU A 83 -0.99 -27.48 1.08
N PRO A 84 0.00 -27.09 1.90
CA PRO A 84 -0.24 -26.23 3.06
C PRO A 84 -0.54 -24.80 2.59
N MET A 85 -1.84 -24.47 2.48
CA MET A 85 -2.31 -23.18 1.95
C MET A 85 -2.57 -22.11 3.01
N GLU A 86 -2.41 -22.43 4.29
CA GLU A 86 -2.78 -21.54 5.41
C GLU A 86 -2.05 -20.19 5.34
N ASP A 87 -0.72 -20.21 5.20
CA ASP A 87 0.10 -19.00 5.11
C ASP A 87 -0.26 -18.15 3.88
N ILE A 88 -0.66 -18.78 2.78
CA ILE A 88 -1.10 -18.06 1.57
C ILE A 88 -2.43 -17.37 1.80
N HIS A 89 -3.40 -18.05 2.41
CA HIS A 89 -4.70 -17.45 2.73
C HIS A 89 -4.55 -16.28 3.71
N GLN A 90 -3.73 -16.45 4.75
CA GLN A 90 -3.41 -15.38 5.69
C GLN A 90 -2.72 -14.21 4.98
N GLY A 91 -1.77 -14.50 4.08
CA GLY A 91 -1.10 -13.50 3.25
C GLY A 91 -2.05 -12.72 2.35
N HIS A 92 -3.04 -13.41 1.73
CA HIS A 92 -4.09 -12.77 0.93
C HIS A 92 -4.97 -11.84 1.76
N ALA A 93 -5.43 -12.30 2.92
CA ALA A 93 -6.24 -11.49 3.81
C ALA A 93 -5.47 -10.23 4.26
N ALA A 94 -4.24 -10.41 4.72
CA ALA A 94 -3.38 -9.30 5.16
C ALA A 94 -3.10 -8.29 4.03
N ALA A 95 -2.89 -8.76 2.80
CA ALA A 95 -2.68 -7.88 1.65
C ALA A 95 -3.95 -7.09 1.29
N ARG A 96 -5.14 -7.72 1.32
CA ARG A 96 -6.43 -7.03 1.10
C ARG A 96 -6.67 -5.93 2.14
N ASP A 97 -6.41 -6.23 3.41
CA ASP A 97 -6.51 -5.23 4.48
C ASP A 97 -5.50 -4.10 4.31
N ALA A 98 -4.25 -4.40 3.97
CA ALA A 98 -3.23 -3.40 3.70
C ALA A 98 -3.58 -2.50 2.50
N VAL A 99 -4.20 -3.03 1.43
CA VAL A 99 -4.73 -2.23 0.32
C VAL A 99 -5.78 -1.23 0.81
N ARG A 100 -6.76 -1.69 1.60
CA ARG A 100 -7.82 -0.84 2.14
C ARG A 100 -7.24 0.29 3.01
N LEU A 101 -6.30 -0.02 3.90
CA LEU A 101 -5.66 0.97 4.77
C LEU A 101 -4.79 1.95 3.99
N THR A 102 -4.04 1.48 2.98
CA THR A 102 -3.23 2.36 2.13
C THR A 102 -4.10 3.32 1.33
N ARG A 103 -5.23 2.83 0.78
CA ARG A 103 -6.19 3.66 0.07
C ARG A 103 -6.77 4.75 0.97
N ALA A 104 -7.24 4.36 2.17
CA ALA A 104 -7.76 5.32 3.14
C ALA A 104 -6.72 6.38 3.53
N ALA A 105 -5.47 5.99 3.78
CA ALA A 105 -4.39 6.94 4.08
C ALA A 105 -4.15 7.91 2.91
N LEU A 106 -4.18 7.42 1.67
CA LEU A 106 -4.00 8.23 0.47
C LEU A 106 -5.16 9.22 0.26
N ASP A 107 -6.40 8.80 0.54
CA ASP A 107 -7.59 9.65 0.45
C ASP A 107 -7.55 10.76 1.50
N VAL A 108 -7.16 10.45 2.75
CA VAL A 108 -6.97 11.46 3.80
C VAL A 108 -5.83 12.42 3.44
N PHE A 109 -4.72 11.91 2.91
CA PHE A 109 -3.63 12.76 2.40
C PHE A 109 -4.14 13.68 1.29
N ALA A 110 -4.85 13.17 0.29
CA ALA A 110 -5.38 13.98 -0.80
C ALA A 110 -6.32 15.07 -0.29
N GLN A 111 -7.21 14.74 0.65
CA GLN A 111 -8.11 15.71 1.27
C GLN A 111 -7.32 16.79 2.05
N ALA A 112 -6.36 16.39 2.88
CA ALA A 112 -5.59 17.32 3.71
C ALA A 112 -4.61 18.19 2.90
N ALA A 113 -4.03 17.64 1.82
CA ALA A 113 -3.01 18.29 1.02
C ALA A 113 -3.60 19.16 -0.10
N LEU A 114 -4.71 18.74 -0.72
CA LEU A 114 -5.34 19.44 -1.85
C LEU A 114 -6.54 20.29 -1.43
N HIS A 115 -7.22 19.93 -0.34
CA HIS A 115 -8.42 20.60 0.14
C HIS A 115 -8.37 20.89 1.66
N PRO A 116 -7.30 21.56 2.15
CA PRO A 116 -7.09 21.81 3.59
C PRO A 116 -8.24 22.58 4.27
N GLU A 117 -9.07 23.29 3.50
CA GLU A 117 -10.25 24.00 3.94
C GLU A 117 -11.46 23.11 4.28
N THR A 118 -11.47 21.84 3.84
CA THR A 118 -12.61 20.92 4.02
C THR A 118 -12.25 19.64 4.80
N ALA A 119 -10.99 19.46 5.21
CA ALA A 119 -10.57 18.27 5.97
C ALA A 119 -11.16 18.29 7.40
N SER A 120 -12.06 17.34 7.71
CA SER A 120 -12.69 17.20 9.02
C SER A 120 -11.70 16.76 10.11
N LEU A 121 -11.84 17.31 11.32
CA LEU A 121 -11.02 16.98 12.48
C LEU A 121 -11.85 16.40 13.61
N ASP A 122 -11.62 15.13 13.90
CA ASP A 122 -11.77 14.63 15.26
C ASP A 122 -10.36 14.33 15.79
N ALA A 123 -9.73 15.33 16.40
CA ALA A 123 -8.52 15.13 17.18
C ALA A 123 -8.82 15.46 18.65
N PRO A 124 -8.50 14.58 19.62
CA PRO A 124 -8.92 14.67 21.03
C PRO A 124 -8.08 15.66 21.85
N TYR A 125 -7.50 16.67 21.19
CA TYR A 125 -6.64 17.64 21.84
C TYR A 125 -7.42 18.95 21.94
N GLY A 126 -7.65 19.42 23.17
CA GLY A 126 -8.56 20.51 23.51
C GLY A 126 -8.33 21.83 22.75
N HIS A 127 -9.08 22.87 23.13
CA HIS A 127 -9.35 24.09 22.36
C HIS A 127 -8.14 24.93 21.85
N GLY A 128 -6.90 24.52 22.12
CA GLY A 128 -5.66 25.10 21.57
C GLY A 128 -4.93 24.26 20.50
N ALA A 129 -5.43 23.07 20.14
CA ALA A 129 -4.79 22.22 19.14
C ALA A 129 -5.02 22.72 17.70
N PRO A 130 -4.08 22.44 16.77
CA PRO A 130 -4.27 22.69 15.35
C PRO A 130 -5.63 22.22 14.83
N ARG A 131 -6.47 23.15 14.34
CA ARG A 131 -7.71 22.83 13.63
C ARG A 131 -7.45 22.29 12.21
N ARG A 132 -6.29 21.69 11.92
CA ARG A 132 -5.94 21.13 10.59
C ARG A 132 -4.98 19.96 10.75
N VAL A 133 -5.11 18.98 9.86
CA VAL A 133 -4.32 17.74 9.87
C VAL A 133 -2.85 18.04 9.54
N HIS A 134 -1.90 17.48 10.29
CA HIS A 134 -0.47 17.74 10.04
C HIS A 134 -0.02 17.08 8.73
N PRO A 135 0.40 17.85 7.70
CA PRO A 135 0.69 17.31 6.37
C PRO A 135 1.83 16.29 6.39
N GLY A 136 2.89 16.54 7.16
CA GLY A 136 3.97 15.57 7.33
C GLY A 136 3.54 14.27 8.01
N ALA A 137 2.51 14.32 8.89
CA ALA A 137 2.01 13.11 9.54
C ALA A 137 1.19 12.27 8.55
N GLN A 138 0.45 12.92 7.65
CA GLN A 138 -0.24 12.22 6.55
C GLN A 138 0.76 11.56 5.62
N CYS A 139 1.86 12.23 5.29
CA CYS A 139 2.94 11.61 4.52
C CYS A 139 3.53 10.39 5.23
N THR A 140 3.75 10.45 6.54
CA THR A 140 4.20 9.29 7.33
C THR A 140 3.22 8.13 7.23
N TRP A 141 1.91 8.38 7.40
CA TRP A 141 0.90 7.32 7.33
C TRP A 141 0.86 6.67 5.94
N VAL A 142 0.86 7.46 4.87
CA VAL A 142 0.89 6.90 3.51
C VAL A 142 2.15 6.08 3.28
N ALA A 143 3.31 6.56 3.71
CA ALA A 143 4.57 5.82 3.57
C ALA A 143 4.54 4.47 4.32
N GLU A 144 4.11 4.47 5.58
CA GLU A 144 4.00 3.26 6.38
C GLU A 144 3.04 2.24 5.77
N ARG A 145 1.85 2.68 5.34
CA ARG A 145 0.86 1.79 4.75
C ARG A 145 1.33 1.22 3.41
N ALA A 146 1.94 2.05 2.55
CA ALA A 146 2.50 1.60 1.28
C ALA A 146 3.63 0.57 1.48
N GLU A 147 4.49 0.78 2.49
CA GLU A 147 5.57 -0.16 2.81
C GLU A 147 5.04 -1.47 3.41
N GLU A 148 4.05 -1.39 4.31
CA GLU A 148 3.35 -2.57 4.84
C GLU A 148 2.74 -3.39 3.71
N LEU A 149 2.01 -2.76 2.79
CA LEU A 149 1.44 -3.43 1.62
C LEU A 149 2.52 -4.06 0.75
N ALA A 150 3.64 -3.36 0.51
CA ALA A 150 4.76 -3.90 -0.24
C ALA A 150 5.33 -5.18 0.41
N VAL A 151 5.48 -5.20 1.74
CA VAL A 151 5.91 -6.39 2.48
C VAL A 151 4.91 -7.53 2.27
N ARG A 152 3.60 -7.30 2.45
CA ARG A 152 2.59 -8.35 2.29
C ARG A 152 2.57 -8.93 0.88
N LEU A 153 2.65 -8.08 -0.15
CA LEU A 153 2.72 -8.50 -1.55
C LEU A 153 3.97 -9.34 -1.84
N SER A 154 5.13 -8.90 -1.36
CA SER A 154 6.38 -9.66 -1.54
C SER A 154 6.33 -11.00 -0.82
N SER A 155 5.91 -11.03 0.44
CA SER A 155 5.83 -12.25 1.24
C SER A 155 4.92 -13.29 0.59
N VAL A 156 3.69 -12.91 0.21
CA VAL A 156 2.75 -13.87 -0.38
C VAL A 156 3.20 -14.37 -1.75
N ALA A 157 3.79 -13.50 -2.58
CA ALA A 157 4.33 -13.89 -3.89
C ALA A 157 5.50 -14.89 -3.75
N LEU A 158 6.40 -14.66 -2.80
CA LEU A 158 7.53 -15.56 -2.55
C LEU A 158 7.08 -16.90 -1.95
N LEU A 159 6.10 -16.90 -1.03
CA LEU A 159 5.51 -18.14 -0.51
C LEU A 159 4.93 -19.00 -1.64
N LYS A 160 4.19 -18.38 -2.56
CA LYS A 160 3.63 -19.06 -3.73
C LYS A 160 4.71 -19.61 -4.66
N GLU A 161 5.75 -18.84 -4.96
CA GLU A 161 6.88 -19.33 -5.76
C GLU A 161 7.61 -20.50 -5.08
N ASN A 162 7.81 -20.44 -3.76
CA ASN A 162 8.42 -21.53 -3.00
C ASN A 162 7.58 -22.81 -3.06
N LEU A 163 6.25 -22.72 -2.95
CA LEU A 163 5.36 -23.88 -3.17
C LEU A 163 5.52 -24.45 -4.58
N LEU A 164 5.58 -23.59 -5.60
CA LEU A 164 5.77 -24.05 -6.98
C LEU A 164 7.12 -24.72 -7.21
N LEU A 165 8.17 -24.30 -6.51
CA LEU A 165 9.48 -24.96 -6.55
C LEU A 165 9.43 -26.33 -5.86
N MET A 166 8.75 -26.45 -4.72
CA MET A 166 8.57 -27.74 -4.04
C MET A 166 7.81 -28.75 -4.91
N LEU A 167 6.82 -28.32 -5.68
CA LEU A 167 6.07 -29.17 -6.63
C LEU A 167 6.90 -29.60 -7.84
N GLN A 168 8.04 -28.95 -8.10
CA GLN A 168 8.96 -29.30 -9.19
C GLN A 168 10.15 -30.15 -8.71
N ALA A 169 10.32 -30.33 -7.41
CA ALA A 169 11.34 -31.19 -6.85
C ALA A 169 10.94 -32.67 -7.09
N PRO A 170 11.86 -33.50 -7.63
CA PRO A 170 11.59 -34.90 -7.97
C PRO A 170 11.33 -35.79 -6.75
#